data_AF-A0A7I9YL55-F1
#
_entry.id   AF-A0A7I9YL55-F1
#
_cell.length_a   1.000
_cell.length_b   1.000
_cell.length_c   1.000
_cell.angle_alpha   90.00
_cell.angle_beta   90.00
_cell.angle_gamma   90.00
#
_symmetry.space_group_name_H-M   'P 1'
#
loop_
_entity.id
_entity.type
_entity.pdbx_description
1 polymer ?
#
loop_
_entity_poly.entity_id
_entity_poly.type
_entity_poly.pdbx_seq_one_letter_code
_entity_poly.pdbx_strand_id
1 'polypeptide(L)'
;MAYIRTVKTASGALAVQIVWSSRRGSRQIEHIGSAHDEGALAALKAAAAERLAAGQAVLDLGVAAPPGAEPLPITSSQMRHLWEALCAAYRILGFESATQRDKVFRDLVLARIIEPTSKIDAERVLTEVGVSAASYATVKRRLRGYAQSGWRQSLAAACAAHAGWDRPAWCSSTSPPCTSKQTPATGSANPDSPKNAG
;
A
#
# COMPACT_ATOMS: atom_id res chain seq x y z
N MET A 1 2.95 6.49 10.72
CA MET A 1 3.93 6.49 11.83
C MET A 1 5.12 7.32 11.42
N ALA A 2 5.87 7.90 12.37
CA ALA A 2 7.07 8.63 12.00
C ALA A 2 8.22 7.65 11.74
N TYR A 3 8.97 7.80 10.65
CA TYR A 3 10.06 6.89 10.29
C TYR A 3 11.22 7.59 9.59
N ILE A 4 12.42 7.01 9.72
CA ILE A 4 13.63 7.50 9.04
C ILE A 4 13.71 6.85 7.66
N ARG A 5 13.98 7.65 6.64
CA ARG A 5 14.29 7.16 5.30
C ARG A 5 15.61 7.73 4.80
N THR A 6 16.25 6.99 3.91
CA THR A 6 17.45 7.42 3.19
C THR A 6 17.13 7.53 1.71
N VAL A 7 17.49 8.66 1.09
CA VAL A 7 17.23 8.90 -0.34
C VAL A 7 18.52 9.33 -1.05
N LYS A 8 18.76 8.79 -2.24
CA LYS A 8 19.89 9.20 -3.08
C LYS A 8 19.56 10.54 -3.74
N THR A 9 20.43 11.53 -3.57
CA THR A 9 20.27 12.86 -4.16
C THR A 9 20.88 12.92 -5.56
N ALA A 10 20.56 13.98 -6.32
CA ALA A 10 21.14 14.22 -7.64
C ALA A 10 22.67 14.36 -7.60
N SER A 11 23.23 14.86 -6.47
CA SER A 11 24.67 14.98 -6.25
C SER A 11 25.38 13.67 -5.88
N GLY A 12 24.65 12.55 -5.81
CA GLY A 12 25.18 11.25 -5.40
C GLY A 12 25.28 11.03 -3.89
N ALA A 13 24.98 12.05 -3.08
CA ALA A 13 24.91 11.94 -1.63
C ALA A 13 23.68 11.14 -1.16
N LEU A 14 23.73 10.65 0.07
CA LEU A 14 22.61 9.99 0.74
C LEU A 14 21.99 10.95 1.76
N ALA A 15 20.80 11.46 1.46
CA ALA A 15 20.06 12.32 2.36
C ALA A 15 19.26 11.48 3.37
N VAL A 16 19.39 11.81 4.66
CA VAL A 16 18.61 11.23 5.75
C VAL A 16 17.46 12.16 6.09
N GLN A 17 16.25 11.60 6.16
CA GLN A 17 15.02 12.34 6.37
C GLN A 17 14.13 11.63 7.40
N ILE A 18 13.42 12.40 8.22
CA ILE A 18 12.35 11.91 9.09
C ILE A 18 11.02 12.23 8.42
N VAL A 19 10.21 11.20 8.15
CA VAL A 19 8.85 11.36 7.67
C VAL A 19 7.93 11.30 8.89
N TRP A 20 7.27 12.40 9.23
CA TRP A 20 6.46 12.50 10.45
C TRP A 20 5.03 11.99 10.27
N SER A 21 4.38 12.43 9.19
CA SER A 21 2.99 12.05 8.91
C SER A 21 2.71 12.06 7.42
N SER A 22 1.78 11.20 6.99
CA SER A 22 1.12 11.30 5.69
C SER A 22 -0.36 11.59 5.91
N ARG A 23 -0.80 12.84 5.67
CA ARG A 23 -2.22 13.21 5.76
C ARG A 23 -2.67 13.73 4.39
N ARG A 24 -3.82 13.27 3.90
CA ARG A 24 -4.41 13.70 2.61
C ARG A 24 -3.42 13.69 1.43
N GLY A 25 -2.50 12.71 1.40
CA GLY A 25 -1.52 12.57 0.33
C GLY A 25 -0.27 13.46 0.45
N SER A 26 -0.23 14.43 1.37
CA SER A 26 1.00 15.18 1.67
C SER A 26 1.79 14.48 2.78
N ARG A 27 3.12 14.55 2.69
CA ARG A 27 4.03 14.01 3.70
C ARG A 27 4.77 15.17 4.37
N GLN A 28 4.71 15.26 5.69
CA GLN A 28 5.58 16.15 6.44
C GLN A 28 6.95 15.46 6.55
N ILE A 29 7.94 16.00 5.85
CA ILE A 29 9.27 15.43 5.75
C ILE A 29 10.25 16.45 6.31
N GLU A 30 10.99 16.05 7.32
CA GLU A 30 12.11 16.80 7.87
C GLU A 30 13.41 16.27 7.26
N HIS A 31 14.26 17.17 6.78
CA HIS A 31 15.58 16.82 6.25
C HIS A 31 16.63 17.01 7.34
N ILE A 32 17.38 15.95 7.65
CA ILE A 32 18.38 15.94 8.72
C ILE A 32 19.76 16.30 8.18
N GLY A 33 20.11 15.82 6.99
CA GLY A 33 21.38 16.11 6.33
C GLY A 33 21.64 15.18 5.15
N SER A 34 22.78 15.36 4.50
CA SER A 34 23.25 14.53 3.37
C SER A 34 24.66 14.02 3.65
N ALA A 35 24.88 12.72 3.48
CA ALA A 35 26.17 12.07 3.70
C ALA A 35 26.82 11.65 2.38
N HIS A 36 28.15 11.78 2.31
CA HIS A 36 28.96 11.32 1.18
C HIS A 36 29.76 10.05 1.48
N ASP A 37 29.84 9.67 2.77
CA ASP A 37 30.50 8.48 3.27
C ASP A 37 29.59 7.75 4.27
N GLU A 38 29.97 6.51 4.61
CA GLU A 38 29.19 5.64 5.49
C GLU A 38 29.17 6.13 6.95
N GLY A 39 30.27 6.73 7.42
CA GLY A 39 30.38 7.24 8.79
C GLY A 39 29.42 8.42 9.03
N ALA A 40 29.42 9.39 8.11
CA ALA A 40 28.49 10.50 8.12
C ALA A 40 27.03 10.02 8.00
N LEU A 41 26.76 8.98 7.20
CA LEU A 41 25.43 8.40 7.09
C LEU A 41 24.96 7.77 8.41
N ALA A 42 25.82 7.02 9.08
CA ALA A 42 25.52 6.42 10.37
C ALA A 42 25.24 7.48 11.44
N ALA A 43 26.05 8.55 11.49
CA ALA A 43 25.84 9.67 12.41
C ALA A 43 24.51 10.39 12.16
N LEU A 44 24.16 10.66 10.90
CA LEU A 44 22.87 11.30 10.56
C LEU A 44 21.67 10.40 10.92
N LYS A 45 21.78 9.08 10.74
CA LYS A 45 20.74 8.13 11.16
C LYS A 45 20.59 8.09 12.69
N ALA A 46 21.69 8.14 13.44
CA ALA A 46 21.67 8.20 14.89
C ALA A 46 20.98 9.48 15.37
N ALA A 47 21.37 10.65 14.84
CA ALA A 47 20.73 11.92 15.16
C ALA A 47 19.23 11.95 14.82
N ALA A 48 18.85 11.34 13.68
CA ALA A 48 17.44 11.19 13.30
C ALA A 48 16.67 10.28 14.28
N ALA A 49 17.29 9.21 14.78
CA ALA A 49 16.70 8.31 15.76
C ALA A 49 16.52 8.99 17.12
N GLU A 50 17.51 9.74 17.58
CA GLU A 50 17.42 10.56 18.80
C GLU A 50 16.27 11.57 18.71
N ARG A 51 16.12 12.23 17.56
CA ARG A 51 15.05 13.20 17.33
C ARG A 51 13.66 12.56 17.31
N LEU A 52 13.53 11.33 16.81
CA LEU A 52 12.29 10.55 16.93
C LEU A 52 12.00 10.14 18.36
N ALA A 53 13.03 9.70 19.10
CA ALA A 53 12.91 9.25 20.49
C ALA A 53 12.56 10.40 21.46
N ALA A 54 12.97 11.64 21.16
CA ALA A 54 12.63 12.81 21.97
C ALA A 54 11.12 13.03 22.12
N GLY A 55 10.29 12.53 21.19
CA GLY A 55 8.83 12.54 21.28
C GLY A 55 8.22 11.37 22.07
N GLN A 56 9.03 10.41 22.52
CA GLN A 56 8.63 9.21 23.25
C GLN A 56 9.39 9.11 24.58
N ALA A 57 9.15 10.07 25.47
CA ALA A 57 9.68 10.03 26.82
C ALA A 57 9.16 8.81 27.60
N VAL A 58 9.92 8.40 28.62
CA VAL A 58 9.48 7.36 29.56
C VAL A 58 8.13 7.78 30.16
N LEU A 59 7.12 6.95 29.97
CA LEU A 59 5.83 7.12 30.62
C LEU A 59 5.99 6.80 32.10
N ASP A 60 5.98 7.82 32.94
CA ASP A 60 5.95 7.64 34.39
C ASP A 60 4.57 7.11 34.80
N LEU A 61 4.51 5.82 35.14
CA LEU A 61 3.31 5.14 35.60
C LEU A 61 3.10 5.27 37.12
N GLY A 62 3.96 6.00 37.83
CA GLY A 62 3.93 6.10 39.30
C GLY A 62 4.25 4.78 40.01
N VAL A 63 4.87 3.83 39.29
CA VAL A 63 5.26 2.52 39.82
C VAL A 63 6.72 2.62 40.26
N ALA A 64 6.98 2.42 41.55
CA ALA A 64 8.33 2.38 42.07
C ALA A 64 9.09 1.19 41.46
N ALA A 65 10.12 1.48 40.67
CA ALA A 65 11.01 0.44 40.15
C ALA A 65 11.76 -0.21 41.32
N PRO A 66 11.93 -1.55 41.31
CA PRO A 66 12.73 -2.22 42.33
C PRO A 66 14.17 -1.68 42.32
N PRO A 67 14.84 -1.60 43.49
CA PRO A 67 16.21 -1.08 43.57
C PRO A 67 17.15 -1.92 42.69
N GLY A 68 17.92 -1.24 41.83
CA GLY A 68 18.81 -1.86 40.86
C GLY A 68 18.19 -2.20 39.50
N ALA A 69 16.91 -1.88 39.27
CA ALA A 69 16.29 -1.99 37.96
C ALA A 69 16.65 -0.77 37.09
N GLU A 70 17.73 -0.89 36.30
CA GLU A 70 17.92 0.03 35.19
C GLU A 70 16.92 -0.27 34.06
N PRO A 71 16.44 0.75 33.34
CA PRO A 71 15.57 0.55 32.19
C PRO A 71 16.21 -0.41 31.18
N LEU A 72 15.60 -1.59 30.99
CA LEU A 72 16.08 -2.54 30.01
C LEU A 72 15.90 -1.95 28.59
N PRO A 73 16.91 -2.09 27.72
CA PRO A 73 16.79 -1.61 26.35
C PRO A 73 15.74 -2.44 25.60
N ILE A 74 14.79 -1.75 24.98
CA ILE A 74 13.85 -2.37 24.05
C ILE A 74 14.63 -2.75 22.79
N THR A 75 14.83 -4.04 22.56
CA THR A 75 15.56 -4.55 21.39
C THR A 75 14.70 -4.53 20.12
N SER A 76 13.39 -4.66 20.26
CA SER A 76 12.42 -4.55 19.17
C SER A 76 11.02 -4.27 19.70
N SER A 77 10.19 -3.64 18.86
CA SER A 77 8.75 -3.45 19.08
C SER A 77 7.99 -4.02 17.89
N GLN A 78 6.85 -4.65 18.13
CA GLN A 78 6.02 -5.24 17.08
C GLN A 78 4.53 -4.94 17.34
N MET A 79 3.74 -4.86 16.27
CA MET A 79 2.29 -4.59 16.33
C MET A 79 1.47 -5.87 16.16
N ARG A 80 1.76 -6.90 16.96
CA ARG A 80 1.17 -8.24 16.81
C ARG A 80 -0.36 -8.22 16.79
N HIS A 81 -0.99 -7.54 17.75
CA HIS A 81 -2.45 -7.50 17.85
C HIS A 81 -3.11 -6.78 16.66
N LEU A 82 -2.52 -5.69 16.16
CA LEU A 82 -2.98 -5.03 14.94
C LEU A 82 -2.92 -5.99 13.76
N TRP A 83 -1.79 -6.67 13.59
CA TRP A 83 -1.60 -7.65 12.52
C TRP A 83 -2.58 -8.82 12.60
N GLU A 84 -2.78 -9.38 13.79
CA GLU A 84 -3.71 -10.49 14.03
C GLU A 84 -5.16 -10.07 13.76
N ALA A 85 -5.57 -8.87 14.18
CA ALA A 85 -6.90 -8.32 13.91
C ALA A 85 -7.14 -8.11 12.41
N LEU A 86 -6.15 -7.55 11.69
CA LEU A 86 -6.22 -7.39 10.24
C LEU A 86 -6.26 -8.75 9.52
N CYS A 87 -5.46 -9.72 9.97
CA CYS A 87 -5.53 -11.08 9.45
C CYS A 87 -6.89 -11.73 9.71
N ALA A 88 -7.49 -11.50 10.88
CA ALA A 88 -8.82 -12.01 11.21
C ALA A 88 -9.89 -11.39 10.31
N ALA A 89 -9.89 -10.06 10.14
CA ALA A 89 -10.78 -9.38 9.21
C ALA A 89 -10.61 -9.90 7.76
N TYR A 90 -9.37 -10.12 7.32
CA TYR A 90 -9.08 -10.70 6.00
C TYR A 90 -9.70 -12.10 5.81
N ARG A 91 -9.69 -12.93 6.86
CA ARG A 91 -10.35 -14.25 6.86
C ARG A 91 -11.87 -14.15 6.90
N ILE A 92 -12.41 -13.27 7.74
CA ILE A 92 -13.86 -13.04 7.88
C ILE A 92 -14.48 -12.54 6.57
N LEU A 93 -13.75 -11.70 5.82
CA LEU A 93 -14.14 -11.26 4.47
C LEU A 93 -14.04 -12.38 3.41
N GLY A 94 -13.55 -13.56 3.76
CA GLY A 94 -13.37 -14.68 2.82
C GLY A 94 -12.18 -14.51 1.86
N PHE A 95 -11.35 -13.49 2.02
CA PHE A 95 -10.26 -13.20 1.09
C PHE A 95 -9.17 -14.27 1.11
N GLU A 96 -8.96 -14.96 2.23
CA GLU A 96 -8.02 -16.08 2.31
C GLU A 96 -8.40 -17.20 1.32
N SER A 97 -9.68 -17.53 1.19
CA SER A 97 -10.16 -18.50 0.20
C SER A 97 -10.15 -17.93 -1.22
N ALA A 98 -10.64 -16.70 -1.41
CA ALA A 98 -10.73 -16.04 -2.71
C ALA A 98 -9.36 -15.90 -3.40
N THR A 99 -8.30 -15.73 -2.61
CA THR A 99 -6.92 -15.54 -3.09
C THR A 99 -6.07 -16.81 -3.04
N GLN A 100 -6.70 -17.97 -2.83
CA GLN A 100 -6.00 -19.26 -2.74
C GLN A 100 -4.88 -19.25 -1.68
N ARG A 101 -5.12 -18.54 -0.57
CA ARG A 101 -4.18 -18.37 0.55
C ARG A 101 -2.86 -17.70 0.15
N ASP A 102 -2.86 -16.82 -0.86
CA ASP A 102 -1.66 -16.06 -1.25
C ASP A 102 -1.24 -15.07 -0.14
N LYS A 103 -0.29 -15.51 0.68
CA LYS A 103 0.30 -14.71 1.76
C LYS A 103 0.95 -13.42 1.25
N VAL A 104 1.55 -13.41 0.07
CA VAL A 104 2.20 -12.19 -0.48
C VAL A 104 1.16 -11.14 -0.82
N PHE A 105 0.01 -11.55 -1.37
CA PHE A 105 -1.10 -10.64 -1.61
C PHE A 105 -1.68 -10.11 -0.31
N ARG A 106 -1.98 -11.00 0.66
CA ARG A 106 -2.45 -10.61 2.00
C ARG A 106 -1.52 -9.60 2.62
N ASP A 107 -0.23 -9.91 2.70
CA ASP A 107 0.74 -9.08 3.40
C ASP A 107 0.88 -7.70 2.73
N LEU A 108 0.87 -7.66 1.40
CA LEU A 108 0.87 -6.40 0.65
C LEU A 108 -0.39 -5.56 0.90
N VAL A 109 -1.57 -6.18 0.96
CA VAL A 109 -2.83 -5.48 1.25
C VAL A 109 -2.82 -4.94 2.68
N LEU A 110 -2.48 -5.77 3.67
CA LEU A 110 -2.50 -5.38 5.08
C LEU A 110 -1.46 -4.28 5.38
N ALA A 111 -0.25 -4.38 4.81
CA ALA A 111 0.75 -3.32 4.90
C ALA A 111 0.21 -1.99 4.37
N ARG A 112 -0.53 -2.01 3.26
CA ARG A 112 -1.12 -0.80 2.65
C ARG A 112 -2.31 -0.22 3.43
N ILE A 113 -2.97 -1.02 4.25
CA ILE A 113 -4.01 -0.55 5.19
C ILE A 113 -3.35 0.15 6.38
N ILE A 114 -2.29 -0.44 6.93
CA ILE A 114 -1.52 0.14 8.05
C ILE A 114 -0.90 1.48 7.64
N GLU A 115 -0.25 1.50 6.49
CA GLU A 115 0.27 2.73 5.91
C GLU A 115 0.15 2.70 4.37
N PRO A 116 -0.45 3.72 3.73
CA PRO A 116 -0.64 3.76 2.28
C PRO A 116 0.69 4.06 1.55
N THR A 117 1.59 3.07 1.53
CA THR A 117 2.94 3.16 0.97
C THR A 117 3.04 2.64 -0.46
N SER A 118 4.24 2.74 -1.05
CA SER A 118 4.54 2.10 -2.33
C SER A 118 4.72 0.59 -2.14
N LYS A 119 4.75 -0.18 -3.23
CA LYS A 119 4.95 -1.65 -3.15
C LYS A 119 6.34 -2.03 -2.61
N ILE A 120 7.34 -1.20 -2.89
CA ILE A 120 8.72 -1.40 -2.42
C ILE A 120 8.84 -1.04 -0.92
N ASP A 121 8.12 -0.02 -0.47
CA ASP A 121 8.15 0.46 0.92
C ASP A 121 7.24 -0.37 1.86
N ALA A 122 6.50 -1.35 1.33
CA ALA A 122 5.69 -2.28 2.12
C ALA A 122 6.55 -3.20 3.01
N GLU A 123 7.78 -3.51 2.59
CA GLU A 123 8.73 -4.32 3.38
C GLU A 123 9.07 -3.66 4.73
N ARG A 124 9.25 -2.34 4.75
CA ARG A 124 9.46 -1.57 5.98
C ARG A 124 8.27 -1.74 6.92
N VAL A 125 7.06 -1.52 6.43
CA VAL A 125 5.82 -1.62 7.22
C VAL A 125 5.66 -3.03 7.81
N LEU A 126 5.92 -4.07 7.01
CA LEU A 126 5.85 -5.46 7.46
C LEU A 126 6.88 -5.75 8.57
N THR A 127 8.11 -5.25 8.41
CA THR A 127 9.16 -5.39 9.43
C THR A 127 8.77 -4.72 10.75
N GLU A 128 8.20 -3.50 10.69
CA GLU A 128 7.73 -2.75 11.87
C GLU A 128 6.60 -3.48 12.62
N VAL A 129 5.73 -4.22 11.92
CA VAL A 129 4.69 -5.03 12.57
C VAL A 129 5.16 -6.43 12.98
N GLY A 130 6.43 -6.78 12.74
CA GLY A 130 7.02 -8.06 13.12
C GLY A 130 6.80 -9.20 12.12
N VAL A 131 6.55 -8.87 10.85
CA VAL A 131 6.28 -9.84 9.77
C VAL A 131 7.44 -9.84 8.77
N SER A 132 7.98 -11.02 8.47
CA SER A 132 8.99 -11.17 7.42
C SER A 132 8.37 -10.92 6.05
N ALA A 133 8.84 -9.87 5.37
CA ALA A 133 8.35 -9.50 4.05
C ALA A 133 8.90 -10.42 2.95
N ALA A 134 8.07 -10.66 1.93
CA ALA A 134 8.56 -11.20 0.67
C ALA A 134 9.44 -10.17 -0.04
N SER A 135 10.51 -10.62 -0.71
CA SER A 135 11.37 -9.73 -1.47
C SER A 135 10.60 -8.97 -2.55
N TYR A 136 11.06 -7.75 -2.87
CA TYR A 136 10.43 -6.92 -3.90
C TYR A 136 10.33 -7.63 -5.27
N ALA A 137 11.33 -8.45 -5.62
CA ALA A 137 11.30 -9.27 -6.84
C ALA A 137 10.14 -10.29 -6.83
N THR A 138 9.88 -10.93 -5.68
CA THR A 138 8.76 -11.86 -5.50
C THR A 138 7.43 -11.14 -5.61
N VAL A 139 7.28 -9.99 -4.94
CA VAL A 139 6.10 -9.13 -5.05
C VAL A 139 5.85 -8.78 -6.52
N LYS A 140 6.85 -8.23 -7.21
CA LYS A 140 6.77 -7.81 -8.62
C LYS A 140 6.33 -8.93 -9.55
N ARG A 141 6.83 -10.15 -9.36
CA ARG A 141 6.44 -11.33 -10.16
C ARG A 141 4.96 -11.66 -10.00
N ARG A 142 4.41 -11.56 -8.79
CA ARG A 142 3.01 -11.90 -8.51
C ARG A 142 2.01 -10.83 -8.96
N LEU A 143 2.42 -9.57 -9.07
CA LEU A 143 1.54 -8.46 -9.47
C LEU A 143 0.76 -8.69 -10.78
N ARG A 144 1.36 -9.38 -11.75
CA ARG A 144 0.71 -9.68 -13.03
C ARG A 144 -0.51 -10.60 -12.87
N GLY A 145 -0.48 -11.49 -11.88
CA GLY A 145 -1.62 -12.35 -11.53
C GLY A 145 -2.74 -11.57 -10.86
N TYR A 146 -2.39 -10.66 -9.95
CA TYR A 146 -3.38 -9.85 -9.22
C TYR A 146 -4.15 -8.86 -10.10
N ALA A 147 -3.57 -8.47 -11.24
CA ALA A 147 -4.21 -7.57 -12.20
C ALA A 147 -5.31 -8.23 -13.04
N GLN A 148 -5.36 -9.57 -13.08
CA GLN A 148 -6.33 -10.31 -13.89
C GLN A 148 -7.77 -10.04 -13.42
N SER A 149 -8.71 -10.00 -14.36
CA SER A 149 -10.13 -9.76 -14.07
C SER A 149 -10.70 -10.81 -13.10
N GLY A 150 -10.39 -12.08 -13.30
CA GLY A 150 -10.84 -13.18 -12.43
C GLY A 150 -10.38 -13.02 -10.97
N TRP A 151 -9.16 -12.50 -10.75
CA TRP A 151 -8.66 -12.22 -9.41
C TRP A 151 -9.49 -11.13 -8.71
N ARG A 152 -9.74 -10.02 -9.42
CA ARG A 152 -10.56 -8.92 -8.90
C ARG A 152 -12.02 -9.33 -8.69
N GLN A 153 -12.58 -10.14 -9.59
CA GLN A 153 -13.94 -10.66 -9.48
C GLN A 153 -14.09 -11.59 -8.28
N SER A 154 -13.10 -12.44 -7.98
CA SER A 154 -13.13 -13.31 -6.81
C SER A 154 -13.17 -12.51 -5.50
N LEU A 155 -12.36 -11.45 -5.39
CA LEU A 155 -12.41 -10.54 -4.24
C LEU A 155 -13.75 -9.80 -4.14
N ALA A 156 -14.28 -9.32 -5.27
CA ALA A 156 -15.58 -8.64 -5.30
C ALA A 156 -16.72 -9.57 -4.89
N ALA A 157 -16.72 -10.83 -5.34
CA ALA A 157 -17.68 -11.85 -4.95
C ALA A 157 -17.61 -12.13 -3.44
N ALA A 158 -16.40 -12.24 -2.88
CA ALA A 158 -16.22 -12.41 -1.43
C ALA A 158 -16.78 -11.22 -0.63
N CYS A 159 -16.56 -9.99 -1.10
CA CYS A 159 -17.19 -8.80 -0.50
C CYS A 159 -18.72 -8.84 -0.58
N ALA A 160 -19.28 -9.20 -1.74
CA ALA A 160 -20.73 -9.27 -1.94
C ALA A 160 -21.37 -10.33 -1.03
N ALA A 161 -20.75 -11.51 -0.92
CA ALA A 161 -21.16 -12.56 0.01
C ALA A 161 -21.13 -12.09 1.46
N HIS A 162 -20.05 -11.43 1.88
CA HIS A 162 -19.94 -10.91 3.25
C HIS A 162 -20.98 -9.81 3.55
N ALA A 163 -21.29 -8.97 2.57
CA ALA A 163 -22.32 -7.92 2.69
C ALA A 163 -23.76 -8.46 2.60
N GLY A 164 -23.95 -9.76 2.36
CA GLY A 164 -25.27 -10.36 2.15
C GLY A 164 -25.93 -9.99 0.82
N TRP A 165 -25.15 -9.48 -0.15
CA TRP A 165 -25.60 -9.13 -1.49
C TRP A 165 -25.72 -10.34 -2.43
N ASP A 166 -25.25 -11.51 -1.99
CA ASP A 166 -25.38 -12.79 -2.71
C ASP A 166 -26.79 -13.42 -2.60
N ARG A 167 -27.77 -12.69 -2.05
CA ARG A 167 -29.19 -13.06 -2.18
C ARG A 167 -29.69 -12.66 -3.57
N PRO A 168 -30.59 -13.43 -4.21
CA PRO A 168 -30.98 -13.27 -5.62
C PRO A 168 -31.90 -12.07 -5.89
N ALA A 169 -31.64 -10.90 -5.28
CA ALA A 169 -32.37 -9.66 -5.54
C ALA A 169 -31.68 -8.75 -6.59
N TRP A 170 -30.46 -9.07 -7.01
CA TRP A 170 -29.69 -8.28 -7.98
C TRP A 170 -29.43 -9.01 -9.29
N CYS A 171 -30.45 -9.72 -9.79
CA CYS A 171 -30.57 -10.03 -11.22
C CYS A 171 -31.61 -9.09 -11.83
N SER A 172 -31.23 -7.83 -12.10
CA SER A 172 -31.88 -7.06 -13.17
C SER A 172 -30.98 -7.14 -14.39
N SER A 173 -31.25 -8.17 -15.19
CA SER A 173 -30.85 -8.26 -16.58
C SER A 173 -31.45 -7.10 -17.35
N THR A 174 -30.73 -5.97 -17.46
CA THR A 174 -30.94 -4.91 -18.46
C THR A 174 -29.73 -3.98 -18.47
N SER A 175 -28.56 -4.52 -18.80
CA SER A 175 -27.55 -3.72 -19.50
C SER A 175 -27.55 -4.19 -20.95
N PRO A 176 -28.01 -3.38 -21.91
CA PRO A 176 -27.93 -3.76 -23.31
C PRO A 176 -26.45 -3.87 -23.70
N PRO A 177 -26.08 -4.83 -24.57
CA PRO A 177 -24.71 -4.96 -25.03
C PRO A 177 -24.28 -3.65 -25.72
N CYS A 178 -23.12 -3.11 -25.33
CA CYS A 178 -22.45 -2.04 -26.06
C CYS A 178 -22.15 -2.52 -27.48
N THR A 179 -23.05 -2.27 -28.42
CA THR A 179 -22.76 -2.33 -29.84
C THR A 179 -21.98 -1.08 -30.20
N SER A 180 -20.67 -1.25 -30.44
CA SER A 180 -19.88 -0.23 -31.11
C SER A 180 -20.53 0.02 -32.48
N LYS A 181 -21.17 1.19 -32.66
CA LYS A 181 -21.68 1.59 -33.98
C LYS A 181 -20.48 1.70 -34.93
N GLN A 182 -20.52 0.92 -36.01
CA GLN A 182 -19.65 1.13 -37.16
C GLN A 182 -20.02 2.46 -37.82
N THR A 183 -19.02 3.30 -38.04
CA THR A 183 -19.13 4.55 -38.80
C THR A 183 -19.42 4.21 -40.27
N PRO A 184 -20.45 4.80 -40.92
CA PRO A 184 -20.65 4.60 -42.35
C PRO A 184 -19.57 5.37 -43.13
N ALA A 185 -18.92 4.69 -44.06
CA ALA A 185 -18.01 5.30 -45.03
C ALA A 185 -18.79 6.28 -45.92
N THR A 186 -18.36 7.55 -45.95
CA THR A 186 -18.87 8.57 -46.88
C THR A 186 -18.38 8.24 -48.28
N GLY A 187 -19.23 7.62 -49.09
CA GLY A 187 -19.04 7.47 -50.53
C GLY A 187 -19.22 8.81 -51.24
N SER A 188 -18.15 9.28 -51.88
CA SER A 188 -18.15 10.40 -52.83
C SER A 188 -18.95 10.01 -54.08
N ALA A 189 -19.94 10.81 -54.47
CA ALA A 189 -20.63 10.71 -55.75
C ALA A 189 -20.62 12.09 -56.43
N ASN A 190 -20.00 12.11 -57.61
CA ASN A 190 -19.82 13.23 -58.53
C ASN A 190 -21.15 13.56 -59.25
N PRO A 191 -21.51 14.83 -59.50
CA PRO A 191 -22.74 15.19 -60.19
C PRO A 191 -22.47 15.48 -61.68
N ASP A 192 -22.90 14.59 -62.57
CA ASP A 192 -23.06 14.89 -63.99
C ASP A 192 -24.54 14.80 -64.40
N SER A 193 -25.00 15.94 -64.94
CA SER A 193 -26.31 16.33 -65.51
C SER A 193 -26.77 15.43 -66.70
N PRO A 194 -27.98 15.57 -67.30
CA PRO A 194 -28.85 16.76 -67.33
C PRO A 194 -30.38 16.57 -67.16
N LYS A 195 -31.03 17.70 -66.84
CA LYS A 195 -32.47 17.91 -66.86
C LYS A 195 -32.93 18.28 -68.29
N ASN A 196 -33.94 17.58 -68.79
CA ASN A 196 -34.78 17.99 -69.92
C ASN A 196 -36.15 18.36 -69.37
N ALA A 197 -36.59 19.61 -69.56
CA ALA A 197 -37.99 20.02 -69.80
C ALA A 197 -38.11 21.55 -69.79
N GLY A 198 -38.68 22.09 -70.87
CA GLY A 198 -39.37 23.40 -70.90
C GLY A 198 -38.51 24.59 -71.29
#